data_AF-A0A9E2C436-F1
#
_entry.id   AF-A0A9E2C436-F1
#
_cell.length_a   1.000
_cell.length_b   1.000
_cell.length_c   1.000
_cell.angle_alpha   90.00
_cell.angle_beta   90.00
_cell.angle_gamma   90.00
#
_symmetry.space_group_name_H-M   'P 1'
#
loop_
_entity.id
_entity.type
_entity.pdbx_description
1 polymer ?
#
loop_
_entity_poly.entity_id
_entity_poly.type
_entity_poly.pdbx_seq_one_letter_code
_entity_poly.pdbx_strand_id
1 'polypeptide(L)'
;MVTLNRLARRQLAPALYLCALAALTLAAHAAWQAWQAHDANRQMRDGVADAGAPPMVVFAHGVRLDREKDYDAALAAYSEAESRGELRHDTALGHAARLNASNIYLRRAIEVATRDGAAARAITLIELAKTGYRRVLRERPDEWGARYNLELAQVLVPDYEVRNWRPDGKETQVDDDALPDKAAWTEMVGAPRGMH
;
A
#
# COMPACT_ATOMS: atom_id res chain seq x y z
N MET A 1 16.63 18.93 -67.18
CA MET A 1 16.93 19.62 -65.88
C MET A 1 15.88 20.64 -65.44
N VAL A 2 15.25 21.42 -66.33
CA VAL A 2 14.30 22.50 -65.95
C VAL A 2 12.95 22.00 -65.36
N THR A 3 12.48 20.81 -65.75
CA THR A 3 11.22 20.22 -65.29
C THR A 3 11.28 19.65 -63.86
N LEU A 4 12.42 19.07 -63.46
CA LEU A 4 12.66 18.60 -62.09
C LEU A 4 12.57 19.75 -61.07
N ASN A 5 13.03 20.95 -61.44
CA ASN A 5 13.07 22.11 -60.54
C ASN A 5 11.68 22.73 -60.29
N ARG A 6 10.76 22.66 -61.27
CA ARG A 6 9.36 23.10 -61.09
C ARG A 6 8.53 22.11 -60.27
N LEU A 7 8.73 20.80 -60.45
CA LEU A 7 8.09 19.77 -59.63
C LEU A 7 8.57 19.83 -58.17
N ALA A 8 9.87 20.00 -57.95
CA ALA A 8 10.43 20.21 -56.61
C ALA A 8 9.84 21.45 -55.91
N ARG A 9 9.75 22.59 -56.60
CA ARG A 9 9.09 23.81 -56.06
C ARG A 9 7.60 23.63 -55.77
N ARG A 10 6.89 22.82 -56.57
CA ARG A 10 5.45 22.56 -56.40
C ARG A 10 5.15 21.65 -55.20
N GLN A 11 6.08 20.77 -54.85
CA GLN A 11 5.99 19.91 -53.66
C GLN A 11 6.56 20.56 -52.39
N LEU A 12 7.41 21.58 -52.52
CA LEU A 12 7.98 22.32 -51.38
C LEU A 12 6.92 23.10 -50.59
N ALA A 13 5.99 23.78 -51.26
CA ALA A 13 4.93 24.54 -50.58
C ALA A 13 4.03 23.66 -49.69
N PRO A 14 3.43 22.55 -50.16
CA PRO A 14 2.64 21.67 -49.30
C PRO A 14 3.48 21.02 -48.20
N ALA A 15 4.76 20.67 -48.47
CA ALA A 15 5.65 20.17 -47.42
C ALA A 15 5.89 21.21 -46.31
N LEU A 16 6.09 22.48 -46.65
CA LEU A 16 6.23 23.56 -45.68
C LEU A 16 4.94 23.79 -44.87
N TYR A 17 3.77 23.71 -45.51
CA TYR A 17 2.49 23.78 -44.80
C TYR A 17 2.29 22.60 -43.84
N LEU A 18 2.67 21.38 -44.24
CA LEU A 18 2.63 20.21 -43.36
C LEU A 18 3.59 20.34 -42.18
N CYS A 19 4.82 20.82 -42.42
CA CYS A 19 5.77 21.11 -41.34
C CYS A 19 5.25 22.19 -40.39
N ALA A 20 4.65 23.26 -40.91
CA ALA A 20 4.05 24.31 -40.10
C ALA A 20 2.87 23.79 -39.26
N LEU A 21 2.01 22.96 -39.83
CA LEU A 21 0.91 22.33 -39.11
C LEU A 21 1.44 21.40 -38.00
N ALA A 22 2.45 20.58 -38.28
CA ALA A 22 3.08 19.72 -37.29
C ALA A 22 3.76 20.53 -36.15
N ALA A 23 4.38 21.66 -36.49
CA ALA A 23 4.95 22.56 -35.48
C ALA A 23 3.86 23.18 -34.59
N LEU A 24 2.73 23.60 -35.18
CA LEU A 24 1.59 24.14 -34.43
C LEU A 24 0.96 23.10 -33.50
N THR A 25 0.80 21.86 -33.95
CA THR A 25 0.23 20.79 -33.11
C THR A 25 1.16 20.44 -31.95
N LEU A 26 2.47 20.36 -32.18
CA LEU A 26 3.46 20.15 -31.13
C LEU A 26 3.49 21.32 -30.13
N ALA A 27 3.43 22.57 -30.61
CA ALA A 27 3.39 23.75 -29.75
C ALA A 27 2.12 23.78 -28.88
N ALA A 28 0.95 23.47 -29.46
CA ALA A 28 -0.30 23.36 -28.72
C ALA A 28 -0.25 22.24 -27.67
N HIS A 29 0.33 21.09 -28.02
CA HIS A 29 0.51 19.97 -27.09
C HIS A 29 1.45 20.34 -25.93
N ALA A 30 2.57 21.00 -26.22
CA ALA A 30 3.52 21.47 -25.21
C ALA A 30 2.89 22.53 -24.28
N ALA A 31 2.13 23.48 -24.84
CA ALA A 31 1.41 24.47 -24.05
C ALA A 31 0.37 23.81 -23.11
N TRP A 32 -0.35 22.80 -23.61
CA TRP A 32 -1.29 22.03 -22.81
C TRP A 32 -0.60 21.29 -21.65
N GLN A 33 0.52 20.60 -21.93
CA GLN A 33 1.31 19.92 -20.89
C GLN A 33 1.85 20.90 -19.85
N ALA A 34 2.35 22.06 -20.27
CA ALA A 34 2.86 23.09 -19.38
C ALA A 34 1.76 23.65 -18.47
N TRP A 35 0.55 23.85 -19.01
CA TRP A 35 -0.61 24.28 -18.22
C TRP A 35 -1.01 23.23 -17.18
N GLN A 36 -1.07 21.95 -17.57
CA GLN A 36 -1.36 20.86 -16.63
C GLN A 36 -0.32 20.76 -15.51
N ALA A 37 0.97 20.88 -15.85
CA ALA A 37 2.05 20.88 -14.86
C ALA A 37 1.98 22.09 -13.92
N HIS A 38 1.66 23.27 -14.46
CA HIS A 38 1.47 24.48 -13.67
C HIS A 38 0.31 24.35 -12.68
N ASP A 39 -0.84 23.81 -13.11
CA ASP A 39 -1.98 23.59 -12.21
C ASP A 39 -1.67 22.53 -11.15
N ALA A 40 -1.00 21.42 -11.51
CA ALA A 40 -0.56 20.43 -10.53
C ALA A 40 0.38 21.04 -9.47
N ASN A 41 1.34 21.87 -9.90
CA ASN A 41 2.24 22.58 -8.99
C ASN A 41 1.51 23.57 -8.09
N ARG A 42 0.51 24.30 -8.63
CA ARG A 42 -0.36 25.19 -7.84
C ARG A 42 -1.08 24.39 -6.76
N GLN A 43 -1.74 23.30 -7.12
CA GLN A 43 -2.47 22.45 -6.17
C GLN A 43 -1.56 21.90 -5.06
N MET A 44 -0.37 21.41 -5.41
CA MET A 44 0.61 20.94 -4.42
C MET A 44 1.08 22.06 -3.46
N ARG A 45 1.28 23.29 -3.97
CA ARG A 45 1.65 24.46 -3.16
C ARG A 45 0.53 24.90 -2.23
N ASP A 46 -0.69 24.91 -2.74
CA ASP A 46 -1.89 25.28 -1.98
C ASP A 46 -2.33 24.15 -1.04
N GLY A 47 -1.77 22.95 -1.21
CA GLY A 47 -2.08 21.79 -0.39
C GLY A 47 -3.46 21.22 -0.67
N VAL A 48 -4.00 21.38 -1.88
CA VAL A 48 -5.32 20.89 -2.27
C VAL A 48 -5.19 19.79 -3.32
N ALA A 49 -6.23 18.98 -3.47
CA ALA A 49 -6.39 18.05 -4.58
C ALA A 49 -7.80 18.21 -5.15
N ASP A 50 -7.91 18.96 -6.24
CA ASP A 50 -9.18 19.20 -6.91
C ASP A 50 -9.67 17.91 -7.60
N ALA A 51 -10.97 17.83 -7.90
CA ALA A 51 -11.53 16.67 -8.59
C ALA A 51 -10.82 16.41 -9.93
N GLY A 52 -10.31 15.19 -10.12
CA GLY A 52 -9.53 14.82 -11.31
C GLY A 52 -8.04 15.20 -11.26
N ALA A 53 -7.54 15.72 -10.12
CA ALA A 53 -6.14 16.02 -9.93
C ALA A 53 -5.24 14.82 -10.27
N PRO A 54 -4.04 15.04 -10.83
CA PRO A 54 -3.09 13.97 -11.11
C PRO A 54 -2.78 13.12 -9.86
N PRO A 55 -2.49 11.80 -9.99
CA PRO A 55 -2.24 10.93 -8.84
C PRO A 55 -1.14 11.42 -7.89
N MET A 56 -0.08 12.03 -8.44
CA MET A 56 1.00 12.67 -7.67
C MET A 56 0.50 13.83 -6.79
N VAL A 57 -0.50 14.60 -7.24
CA VAL A 57 -1.11 15.67 -6.45
C VAL A 57 -1.94 15.09 -5.31
N VAL A 58 -2.71 14.03 -5.57
CA VAL A 58 -3.47 13.30 -4.54
C VAL A 58 -2.53 12.71 -3.47
N PHE A 59 -1.40 12.15 -3.90
CA PHE A 59 -0.35 11.68 -2.97
C PHE A 59 0.20 12.82 -2.12
N ALA A 60 0.56 13.96 -2.73
CA ALA A 60 1.07 15.13 -2.01
C ALA A 60 0.04 15.67 -1.00
N HIS A 61 -1.24 15.66 -1.38
CA HIS A 61 -2.35 15.98 -0.48
C HIS A 61 -2.41 15.02 0.72
N GLY A 62 -2.25 13.71 0.49
CA GLY A 62 -2.12 12.71 1.55
C GLY A 62 -0.97 13.00 2.52
N VAL A 63 0.20 13.44 2.01
CA VAL A 63 1.34 13.85 2.85
C VAL A 63 1.01 15.05 3.73
N ARG A 64 0.27 16.03 3.22
CA ARG A 64 -0.19 17.17 4.02
C ARG A 64 -1.15 16.71 5.12
N LEU A 65 -2.15 15.91 4.79
CA LEU A 65 -3.14 15.38 5.74
C LEU A 65 -2.47 14.55 6.85
N ASP A 66 -1.48 13.73 6.51
CA ASP A 66 -0.71 12.96 7.48
C ASP A 66 0.05 13.86 8.47
N ARG A 67 0.65 14.96 7.98
CA ARG A 67 1.31 15.96 8.85
C ARG A 67 0.32 16.65 9.80
N GLU A 68 -0.92 16.83 9.37
CA GLU A 68 -2.02 17.36 10.18
C GLU A 68 -2.65 16.31 11.11
N LYS A 69 -2.19 15.05 11.03
CA LYS A 69 -2.71 13.89 11.75
C LYS A 69 -4.16 13.54 11.41
N ASP A 70 -4.66 14.00 10.26
CA ASP A 70 -5.91 13.50 9.71
C ASP A 70 -5.64 12.16 9.00
N TYR A 71 -5.42 11.13 9.82
CA TYR A 71 -5.00 9.81 9.34
C TYR A 71 -6.04 9.14 8.45
N ASP A 72 -7.32 9.34 8.73
CA ASP A 72 -8.38 8.69 7.97
C ASP A 72 -8.47 9.31 6.56
N ALA A 73 -8.38 10.64 6.44
CA ALA A 73 -8.30 11.31 5.14
C ALA A 73 -6.98 11.00 4.40
N ALA A 74 -5.85 10.95 5.12
CA ALA A 74 -4.55 10.62 4.53
C ALA A 74 -4.52 9.20 3.96
N LEU A 75 -5.06 8.22 4.69
CA LEU A 75 -5.18 6.83 4.21
C LEU A 75 -6.07 6.72 2.98
N ALA A 76 -7.18 7.46 2.93
CA ALA A 76 -8.03 7.52 1.73
C ALA A 76 -7.27 8.09 0.52
N ALA A 77 -6.54 9.20 0.72
CA ALA A 77 -5.74 9.82 -0.33
C ALA A 77 -4.61 8.88 -0.84
N TYR A 78 -3.92 8.17 0.06
CA TYR A 78 -2.90 7.20 -0.34
C TYR A 78 -3.50 6.00 -1.08
N SER A 79 -4.65 5.48 -0.66
CA SER A 79 -5.34 4.40 -1.38
C SER A 79 -5.74 4.82 -2.80
N GLU A 80 -6.24 6.05 -2.96
CA GLU A 80 -6.54 6.59 -4.29
C GLU A 80 -5.26 6.75 -5.12
N ALA A 81 -4.21 7.33 -4.56
CA ALA A 81 -2.94 7.50 -5.26
C ALA A 81 -2.30 6.15 -5.67
N GLU A 82 -2.38 5.14 -4.81
CA GLU A 82 -1.91 3.78 -5.09
C GLU A 82 -2.66 3.17 -6.27
N SER A 83 -4.01 3.13 -6.20
CA SER A 83 -4.83 2.53 -7.25
C SER A 83 -4.64 3.23 -8.61
N ARG A 84 -4.55 4.57 -8.62
CA ARG A 84 -4.34 5.33 -9.85
C ARG A 84 -2.91 5.25 -10.38
N GLY A 85 -1.92 5.08 -9.50
CA GLY A 85 -0.53 4.81 -9.86
C GLY A 85 -0.40 3.45 -10.55
N GLU A 86 -0.98 2.41 -9.98
CA GLU A 86 -1.01 1.05 -10.56
C GLU A 86 -1.68 1.05 -11.95
N LEU A 87 -2.84 1.71 -12.10
CA LEU A 87 -3.53 1.84 -13.39
C LEU A 87 -2.70 2.55 -14.48
N ARG A 88 -1.76 3.42 -14.08
CA ARG A 88 -0.87 4.14 -15.00
C ARG A 88 0.50 3.47 -15.16
N HIS A 89 0.69 2.29 -14.57
CA HIS A 89 1.98 1.60 -14.50
C HIS A 89 3.09 2.44 -13.84
N ASP A 90 2.72 3.39 -12.98
CA ASP A 90 3.65 4.14 -12.14
C ASP A 90 3.84 3.40 -10.82
N THR A 91 4.71 2.38 -10.87
CA THR A 91 5.00 1.52 -9.72
C THR A 91 5.64 2.31 -8.58
N ALA A 92 6.45 3.33 -8.87
CA ALA A 92 7.11 4.14 -7.87
C ALA A 92 6.10 4.91 -6.99
N LEU A 93 5.10 5.54 -7.61
CA LEU A 93 4.04 6.23 -6.87
C LEU A 93 3.21 5.26 -6.03
N GLY A 94 2.83 4.12 -6.60
CA GLY A 94 2.09 3.08 -5.90
C GLY A 94 2.81 2.57 -4.65
N HIS A 95 4.12 2.32 -4.75
CA HIS A 95 4.93 1.93 -3.58
C HIS A 95 5.03 3.03 -2.54
N ALA A 96 5.26 4.28 -2.97
CA ALA A 96 5.36 5.41 -2.06
C ALA A 96 4.06 5.61 -1.27
N ALA A 97 2.90 5.53 -1.93
CA ALA A 97 1.59 5.62 -1.29
C ALA A 97 1.40 4.51 -0.24
N ARG A 98 1.69 3.27 -0.61
CA ARG A 98 1.58 2.11 0.28
C ARG A 98 2.52 2.19 1.48
N LEU A 99 3.75 2.64 1.27
CA LEU A 99 4.74 2.82 2.33
C LEU A 99 4.26 3.88 3.34
N ASN A 100 3.74 5.01 2.86
CA ASN A 100 3.20 6.06 3.73
C ASN A 100 1.95 5.61 4.50
N ALA A 101 1.04 4.87 3.86
CA ALA A 101 -0.11 4.28 4.54
C ALA A 101 0.33 3.30 5.66
N SER A 102 1.33 2.47 5.38
CA SER A 102 1.92 1.52 6.35
C SER A 102 2.55 2.26 7.54
N ASN A 103 3.25 3.37 7.28
CA ASN A 103 3.82 4.23 8.31
C ASN A 103 2.74 4.85 9.21
N ILE A 104 1.59 5.27 8.64
CA ILE A 104 0.44 5.75 9.43
C ILE A 104 -0.05 4.64 10.37
N TYR A 105 -0.26 3.43 9.86
CA TYR A 105 -0.74 2.32 10.68
C TYR A 105 0.20 2.04 11.86
N LEU A 106 1.52 1.99 11.62
CA LEU A 106 2.49 1.74 12.68
C LEU A 106 2.50 2.86 13.73
N ARG A 107 2.55 4.12 13.31
CA ARG A 107 2.50 5.27 14.25
C ARG A 107 1.21 5.27 15.07
N ARG A 108 0.06 5.08 14.43
CA ARG A 108 -1.25 5.05 15.11
C ARG A 108 -1.36 3.86 16.06
N ALA A 109 -0.76 2.72 15.73
CA ALA A 109 -0.71 1.58 16.64
C ALA A 109 0.04 1.93 17.93
N ILE A 110 1.21 2.56 17.82
CA ILE A 110 2.02 3.00 18.96
C ILE A 110 1.24 4.01 19.81
N GLU A 111 0.57 4.98 19.19
CA GLU A 111 -0.27 5.95 19.91
C GLU A 111 -1.43 5.27 20.66
N VAL A 112 -2.13 4.33 20.01
CA VAL A 112 -3.28 3.62 20.58
C VAL A 112 -2.88 2.62 21.67
N ALA A 113 -1.71 2.00 21.57
CA ALA A 113 -1.21 1.01 22.54
C ALA A 113 -1.07 1.57 23.97
N THR A 114 -0.97 2.90 24.12
CA THR A 114 -0.88 3.57 25.42
C THR A 114 -2.21 3.69 26.16
N ARG A 115 -3.34 3.35 25.53
CA ARG A 115 -4.68 3.51 26.09
C ARG A 115 -5.20 2.20 26.69
N ASP A 116 -5.89 2.31 27.82
CA ASP A 116 -6.52 1.16 28.48
C ASP A 116 -7.52 0.45 27.55
N GLY A 117 -7.44 -0.88 27.50
CA GLY A 117 -8.33 -1.73 26.69
C GLY A 117 -8.11 -1.66 25.17
N ALA A 118 -7.10 -0.94 24.68
CA ALA A 118 -6.89 -0.73 23.25
C ALA A 118 -5.91 -1.72 22.58
N ALA A 119 -5.44 -2.74 23.30
CA ALA A 119 -4.44 -3.69 22.83
C ALA A 119 -4.84 -4.39 21.52
N ALA A 120 -6.07 -4.90 21.42
CA ALA A 120 -6.55 -5.56 20.21
C ALA A 120 -6.49 -4.63 18.97
N ARG A 121 -6.88 -3.35 19.15
CA ARG A 121 -6.82 -2.35 18.08
C ARG A 121 -5.39 -2.03 17.67
N ALA A 122 -4.48 -1.91 18.63
CA ALA A 122 -3.06 -1.69 18.35
C ALA A 122 -2.46 -2.87 17.56
N ILE A 123 -2.78 -4.11 17.94
CA ILE A 123 -2.36 -5.32 17.22
C ILE A 123 -2.86 -5.31 15.78
N THR A 124 -4.16 -5.03 15.56
CA THR A 124 -4.71 -4.95 14.20
C THR A 124 -3.99 -3.92 13.33
N LEU A 125 -3.68 -2.74 13.87
CA LEU A 125 -2.95 -1.71 13.14
C LEU A 125 -1.52 -2.15 12.82
N ILE A 126 -0.84 -2.85 13.73
CA ILE A 126 0.50 -3.41 13.48
C ILE A 126 0.46 -4.45 12.35
N GLU A 127 -0.54 -5.34 12.34
CA GLU A 127 -0.68 -6.33 11.28
C GLU A 127 -0.96 -5.72 9.90
N LEU A 128 -1.75 -4.64 9.85
CA LEU A 128 -1.95 -3.85 8.63
C LEU A 128 -0.63 -3.22 8.16
N ALA A 129 0.14 -2.63 9.07
CA ALA A 129 1.45 -2.05 8.75
C ALA A 129 2.41 -3.11 8.19
N LYS A 130 2.53 -4.26 8.85
CA LYS A 130 3.38 -5.39 8.41
C LYS A 130 2.98 -5.88 7.02
N THR A 131 1.68 -6.06 6.76
CA THR A 131 1.17 -6.48 5.45
C THR A 131 1.59 -5.49 4.36
N GLY A 132 1.46 -4.20 4.63
CA GLY A 132 1.90 -3.13 3.74
C GLY A 132 3.41 -3.14 3.47
N TYR A 133 4.24 -3.19 4.52
CA TYR A 133 5.70 -3.27 4.37
C TYR A 133 6.15 -4.51 3.62
N ARG A 134 5.58 -5.69 3.91
CA ARG A 134 5.89 -6.92 3.17
C ARG A 134 5.53 -6.80 1.68
N ARG A 135 4.43 -6.13 1.34
CA ARG A 135 4.07 -5.86 -0.06
C ARG A 135 5.05 -4.91 -0.71
N VAL A 136 5.50 -3.85 -0.04
CA VAL A 136 6.58 -2.96 -0.54
C VAL A 136 7.85 -3.76 -0.79
N LEU A 137 8.29 -4.60 0.16
CA LEU A 137 9.54 -5.34 0.07
C LEU A 137 9.55 -6.49 -0.95
N ARG A 138 8.37 -7.03 -1.30
CA ARG A 138 8.24 -7.99 -2.41
C ARG A 138 8.63 -7.36 -3.75
N GLU A 139 8.37 -6.06 -3.89
CA GLU A 139 8.58 -5.32 -5.14
C GLU A 139 9.91 -4.54 -5.12
N ARG A 140 10.32 -4.04 -3.94
CA ARG A 140 11.58 -3.33 -3.69
C ARG A 140 12.31 -3.88 -2.46
N PRO A 141 13.10 -4.96 -2.61
CA PRO A 141 13.80 -5.59 -1.48
C PRO A 141 14.86 -4.70 -0.82
N ASP A 142 15.32 -3.67 -1.51
CA ASP A 142 16.33 -2.70 -1.09
C ASP A 142 15.75 -1.47 -0.35
N GLU A 143 14.43 -1.37 -0.22
CA GLU A 143 13.75 -0.27 0.48
C GLU A 143 14.03 -0.31 2.00
N TRP A 144 15.11 0.36 2.42
CA TRP A 144 15.60 0.33 3.79
C TRP A 144 14.57 0.79 4.82
N GLY A 145 13.78 1.82 4.50
CA GLY A 145 12.75 2.33 5.40
C GLY A 145 11.68 1.28 5.72
N ALA A 146 11.26 0.50 4.72
CA ALA A 146 10.29 -0.57 4.92
C ALA A 146 10.88 -1.74 5.71
N ARG A 147 12.17 -2.09 5.52
CA ARG A 147 12.85 -3.14 6.27
C ARG A 147 12.93 -2.80 7.75
N TYR A 148 13.46 -1.61 8.05
CA TYR A 148 13.60 -1.12 9.43
C TYR A 148 12.23 -1.04 10.12
N ASN A 149 11.21 -0.46 9.46
CA ASN A 149 9.88 -0.33 10.06
C ASN A 149 9.17 -1.69 10.22
N LEU A 150 9.41 -2.65 9.32
CA LEU A 150 8.92 -4.01 9.48
C LEU A 150 9.56 -4.71 10.68
N GLU A 151 10.88 -4.59 10.85
CA GLU A 151 11.59 -5.11 12.03
C GLU A 151 11.01 -4.52 13.32
N LEU A 152 10.81 -3.19 13.37
CA LEU A 152 10.17 -2.53 14.51
C LEU A 152 8.76 -3.09 14.77
N ALA A 153 7.95 -3.27 13.72
CA ALA A 153 6.62 -3.85 13.85
C ALA A 153 6.65 -5.30 14.37
N GLN A 154 7.66 -6.09 13.99
CA GLN A 154 7.88 -7.46 14.47
C GLN A 154 8.34 -7.51 15.93
N VAL A 155 9.11 -6.53 16.39
CA VAL A 155 9.46 -6.43 17.82
C VAL A 155 8.21 -6.15 18.65
N LEU A 156 7.31 -5.28 18.17
CA LEU A 156 6.09 -4.93 18.89
C LEU A 156 5.08 -6.08 18.95
N VAL A 157 4.87 -6.76 17.82
CA VAL A 157 4.02 -7.95 17.73
C VAL A 157 4.79 -8.97 16.89
N PRO A 158 5.41 -9.99 17.49
CA PRO A 158 6.08 -11.03 16.71
C PRO A 158 5.06 -11.86 15.93
N ASP A 159 5.37 -12.21 14.67
CA ASP A 159 4.65 -13.28 14.01
C ASP A 159 4.96 -14.60 14.73
N TYR A 160 3.93 -15.30 15.20
CA TYR A 160 4.09 -16.67 15.65
C TYR A 160 3.91 -17.60 14.45
N GLU A 161 4.97 -18.27 14.04
CA GLU A 161 4.80 -19.47 13.23
C GLU A 161 4.26 -20.56 14.16
N VAL A 162 3.01 -20.99 13.95
CA VAL A 162 2.57 -22.28 14.50
C VAL A 162 3.37 -23.35 13.78
N ARG A 163 4.57 -23.63 14.30
CA ARG A 163 5.38 -24.74 13.83
C ARG A 163 4.63 -26.00 14.24
N ASN A 164 3.88 -26.58 13.30
CA ASN A 164 3.29 -27.91 13.46
C ASN A 164 4.45 -28.91 13.59
N TRP A 165 5.00 -29.03 14.80
CA TRP A 165 6.03 -30.01 15.13
C TRP A 165 5.48 -31.44 15.14
N ARG A 166 4.17 -31.65 14.91
CA ARG A 166 3.59 -32.99 14.85
C ARG A 166 4.28 -33.75 13.72
N PRO A 167 5.12 -34.76 14.02
CA PRO A 167 5.70 -35.60 12.99
C PRO A 167 4.54 -36.36 12.33
N ASP A 168 4.56 -36.53 11.01
CA ASP A 168 3.68 -37.45 10.29
C ASP A 168 4.07 -38.90 10.66
N GLY A 169 3.86 -39.26 11.92
CA GLY A 169 4.01 -40.60 12.46
C GLY A 169 2.61 -41.12 12.73
N LYS A 170 2.27 -42.24 12.09
CA LYS A 170 0.98 -42.92 12.18
C LYS A 170 0.44 -42.83 13.60
N GLU A 171 -0.69 -42.16 13.75
CA GLU A 171 -1.48 -42.18 14.96
C GLU A 171 -1.68 -43.66 15.29
N THR A 172 -1.05 -44.16 16.35
CA THR A 172 -1.43 -45.44 16.91
C THR A 172 -2.87 -45.21 17.32
N GLN A 173 -3.82 -45.75 16.54
CA GLN A 173 -5.21 -45.83 16.93
C GLN A 173 -5.19 -46.37 18.35
N VAL A 174 -5.47 -45.49 19.32
CA VAL A 174 -5.66 -45.92 20.69
C VAL A 174 -6.90 -46.78 20.61
N ASP A 175 -6.75 -48.08 20.84
CA ASP A 175 -7.90 -48.97 20.96
C ASP A 175 -8.81 -48.34 22.02
N ASP A 176 -10.02 -47.95 21.64
CA ASP A 176 -10.97 -47.32 22.56
C ASP A 176 -11.26 -48.28 23.75
N ASP A 177 -11.04 -49.57 23.56
CA ASP A 177 -11.12 -50.64 24.55
C ASP A 177 -9.96 -50.62 25.58
N ALA A 178 -8.87 -49.91 25.29
CA ALA A 178 -7.72 -49.72 26.19
C ALA A 178 -7.83 -48.45 27.05
N LEU A 179 -8.84 -47.60 26.81
CA LEU A 179 -9.14 -46.49 27.70
C LEU A 179 -9.81 -47.04 28.96
N PRO A 180 -9.26 -46.81 30.18
CA PRO A 180 -9.92 -47.24 31.39
C PRO A 180 -11.29 -46.57 31.47
N ASP A 181 -12.30 -47.37 31.83
CA ASP A 181 -13.71 -47.01 31.87
C ASP A 181 -13.86 -45.60 32.46
N LYS A 182 -14.61 -44.73 31.77
CA LYS A 182 -14.72 -43.30 32.13
C LYS A 182 -15.21 -43.10 33.57
N ALA A 183 -15.82 -44.12 34.17
CA ALA A 183 -16.17 -44.19 35.58
C ALA A 183 -14.95 -44.15 36.54
N ALA A 184 -13.79 -44.72 36.17
CA ALA A 184 -12.61 -44.84 37.03
C ALA A 184 -12.02 -43.48 37.45
N TRP A 185 -12.11 -42.48 36.57
CA TRP A 185 -11.63 -41.11 36.86
C TRP A 185 -12.54 -40.39 37.84
N THR A 186 -13.84 -40.73 37.84
CA THR A 186 -14.85 -40.17 38.74
C THR A 186 -14.75 -40.78 40.14
N GLU A 187 -14.31 -42.03 40.27
CA GLU A 187 -14.05 -42.69 41.57
C GLU A 187 -12.73 -42.22 42.23
N MET A 188 -11.72 -41.83 41.43
CA MET A 188 -10.43 -41.35 41.96
C MET A 188 -10.53 -39.97 42.63
N VAL A 189 -11.51 -39.16 42.22
CA VAL A 189 -11.84 -37.87 42.85
C VAL A 189 -13.08 -38.06 43.70
N GLY A 190 -12.92 -38.66 44.88
CA GLY A 190 -14.02 -39.03 45.76
C GLY A 190 -15.05 -37.91 45.97
N ALA A 191 -16.33 -38.29 46.09
CA ALA A 191 -17.47 -37.38 46.18
C ALA A 191 -17.21 -36.20 47.15
N PRO A 192 -17.57 -34.96 46.78
CA PRO A 192 -17.29 -33.79 47.61
C PRO A 192 -17.94 -33.96 48.98
N ARG A 193 -17.12 -34.15 50.02
CA ARG A 193 -17.60 -34.22 51.40
C ARG A 193 -18.03 -32.81 51.81
N GLY A 194 -19.33 -32.60 51.96
CA GLY A 194 -19.87 -31.39 52.58
C GLY A 194 -21.15 -30.88 51.94
N MET A 195 -22.23 -31.65 52.01
CA MET A 195 -23.59 -31.12 51.99
C MET A 195 -24.47 -31.93 52.96
N HIS A 196 -24.32 -31.63 54.24
CA HIS A 196 -25.30 -31.90 55.30
C HIS A 196 -25.53 -30.59 56.04
#